data_AF-A0A4R6TXN0-F1
#
_entry.id   AF-A0A4R6TXN0-F1
#
_cell.length_a   1.000
_cell.length_b   1.000
_cell.length_c   1.000
_cell.angle_alpha   90.00
_cell.angle_beta   90.00
_cell.angle_gamma   90.00
#
_symmetry.space_group_name_H-M   'P 1'
#
loop_
_entity.id
_entity.type
_entity.pdbx_description
1 polymer ?
#
loop_
_entity_poly.entity_id
_entity_poly.type
_entity_poly.pdbx_seq_one_letter_code
_entity_poly.pdbx_strand_id
1 'polypeptide(L)' 'MWQNVYVPLSVNEYKLACDAHRDNKRIQIEGIVERTGNQWKLMGAEHFRVE' A
#
# COMPACT_ATOMS: atom_id res chain seq x y z
N MET A 1 -14.08 1.19 13.91
CA MET A 1 -12.62 1.12 14.17
C MET A 1 -11.95 0.78 12.85
N TRP A 2 -11.06 1.64 12.36
CA TRP A 2 -10.33 1.37 11.11
C TRP A 2 -9.16 0.44 11.40
N GLN A 3 -8.95 -0.57 10.55
CA GLN A 3 -7.78 -1.45 10.63
C GLN A 3 -6.81 -1.11 9.50
N ASN A 4 -5.52 -1.07 9.83
CA ASN A 4 -4.46 -0.84 8.88
C ASN A 4 -4.14 -2.13 8.11
N VAL A 5 -3.92 -2.00 6.80
CA VAL A 5 -3.38 -3.06 5.94
C VAL A 5 -1.94 -2.71 5.62
N TYR A 6 -1.01 -3.63 5.91
CA TYR A 6 0.40 -3.46 5.55
C TYR A 6 0.61 -3.82 4.10
N VAL A 7 1.30 -2.95 3.37
CA VAL A 7 1.59 -3.12 1.96
C VAL A 7 3.12 -3.21 1.79
N PRO A 8 3.67 -4.31 1.26
CA PRO A 8 5.09 -4.36 0.92
C PRO A 8 5.35 -3.48 -0.29
N LEU A 9 6.22 -2.48 -0.13
CA LEU A 9 6.61 -1.57 -1.21
C LEU A 9 8.11 -1.69 -1.45
N SER A 10 8.52 -1.60 -2.71
CA SER A 10 9.91 -1.33 -3.04
C SER A 10 10.34 0.05 -2.55
N VAL A 11 11.65 0.30 -2.52
CA VAL A 11 12.21 1.61 -2.13
C VAL A 11 11.68 2.74 -3.03
N ASN A 12 11.47 2.48 -4.32
CA ASN A 12 10.96 3.49 -5.25
C ASN A 12 9.47 3.76 -5.03
N GLU A 13 8.65 2.72 -4.86
CA GLU A 13 7.22 2.88 -4.58
C GLU A 13 6.98 3.57 -3.23
N TYR A 14 7.81 3.27 -2.23
CA TYR A 14 7.76 3.95 -0.94
C TYR A 14 7.99 5.47 -1.09
N LYS A 15 9.00 5.89 -1.86
CA LYS A 15 9.24 7.31 -2.13
C LYS A 15 8.05 7.97 -2.84
N LEU A 16 7.52 7.32 -3.88
CA LEU A 16 6.35 7.80 -4.60
C LEU A 16 5.12 7.89 -3.70
N ALA A 17 4.96 6.96 -2.76
CA ALA A 17 3.88 7.00 -1.79
C ALA A 17 4.01 8.18 -0.80
N CYS A 18 5.23 8.49 -0.35
CA CYS A 18 5.48 9.68 0.46
C CYS A 18 5.17 10.96 -0.31
N ASP A 19 5.59 11.06 -1.58
CA ASP A 19 5.30 12.20 -2.43
C ASP A 19 3.79 12.35 -2.68
N ALA A 20 3.08 11.25 -2.99
CA ALA A 20 1.64 11.24 -3.17
C ALA A 20 0.90 11.68 -1.89
N HIS A 21 1.34 11.22 -0.71
CA HIS A 21 0.77 11.65 0.56
C HIS A 21 0.96 13.15 0.80
N ARG A 22 2.16 13.68 0.54
CA ARG A 22 2.46 15.13 0.64
C ARG A 22 1.56 15.94 -0.30
N ASP A 23 1.36 15.45 -1.51
CA ASP A 23 0.62 16.15 -2.57
C ASP A 23 -0.90 15.88 -2.51
N ASN A 24 -1.38 15.18 -1.47
CA ASN A 24 -2.77 14.77 -1.28
C ASN A 24 -3.37 13.98 -2.46
N LYS A 25 -2.52 13.18 -3.11
CA LYS A 25 -2.86 12.28 -4.21
C LYS A 25 -3.26 10.90 -3.69
N ARG A 26 -4.04 10.19 -4.49
CA ARG A 26 -4.44 8.81 -4.15
C ARG A 26 -3.42 7.83 -4.70
N ILE A 27 -3.30 6.69 -4.04
CA ILE A 27 -2.51 5.57 -4.50
C ILE A 27 -3.46 4.40 -4.66
N GLN A 28 -3.36 3.71 -5.79
CA GLN A 28 -4.03 2.44 -6.01
C GLN A 28 -2.98 1.34 -6.15
N ILE A 29 -3.27 0.22 -5.51
CA ILE A 29 -2.45 -0.99 -5.55
C ILE A 29 -3.39 -2.19 -5.45
N GLU A 30 -3.04 -3.26 -6.16
CA GLU A 30 -3.86 -4.47 -6.28
C GLU A 30 -3.09 -5.66 -5.70
N GLY A 31 -3.82 -6.63 -5.16
CA GLY A 31 -3.22 -7.80 -4.52
C GLY A 31 -4.23 -8.58 -3.69
N ILE A 32 -3.76 -9.61 -2.99
CA ILE A 32 -4.60 -10.47 -2.15
C ILE A 32 -4.42 -10.04 -0.69
N VAL A 33 -5.52 -9.66 -0.04
CA VAL A 33 -5.49 -9.32 1.38
C VAL A 33 -5.51 -10.60 2.20
N GLU A 34 -4.44 -10.83 2.97
CA GLU A 34 -4.31 -11.98 3.86
C GLU A 34 -4.10 -11.53 5.32
N ARG A 35 -4.56 -12.36 6.26
CA ARG A 35 -4.36 -12.14 7.69
C ARG A 35 -3.25 -13.04 8.21
N THR A 36 -2.15 -12.45 8.68
CA THR A 36 -1.07 -13.18 9.36
C THR A 36 -1.06 -12.77 10.83
N GLY A 37 -1.55 -13.67 11.71
CA GLY A 37 -1.73 -13.37 13.13
C GLY A 37 -2.75 -12.23 13.35
N ASN A 38 -2.28 -11.11 13.92
CA ASN A 38 -3.10 -9.94 14.23
C ASN A 38 -2.94 -8.79 13.21
N GLN A 39 -2.31 -9.04 12.06
CA GLN A 39 -2.07 -8.03 11.03
C GLN A 39 -2.70 -8.46 9.70
N TRP A 40 -3.30 -7.48 9.00
CA TRP A 40 -3.70 -7.63 7.60
C TRP A 40 -2.55 -7.17 6.71
N LYS A 41 -2.23 -7.95 5.68
CA LYS A 41 -1.17 -7.67 4.73
C LYS A 41 -1.72 -7.81 3.32
N LEU A 42 -1.26 -6.95 2.40
CA LEU A 42 -1.50 -7.12 0.97
C LEU A 42 -0.36 -7.97 0.39
N MET A 43 -0.67 -9.20 0.02
CA MET A 43 0.25 -10.14 -0.60
C MET A 43 0.17 -10.02 -2.12
N GLY A 44 1.29 -10.27 -2.82
CA GLY A 44 1.36 -10.15 -4.28
C GLY A 44 0.98 -8.74 -4.75
N ALA A 45 1.53 -7.72 -4.09
CA ALA A 45 1.26 -6.33 -4.38
C ALA A 45 1.73 -5.96 -5.80
N GLU A 46 0.80 -5.59 -6.67
CA GLU A 46 1.01 -5.27 -8.08
C GLU A 46 0.27 -3.99 -8.47
N HIS A 47 0.57 -3.47 -9.67
CA HIS A 47 -0.11 -2.32 -10.28
C HIS A 47 -0.11 -1.03 -9.43
N PHE A 48 0.98 -0.76 -8.69
CA PHE A 48 1.15 0.49 -7.97
C PHE A 48 1.04 1.71 -8.90
N ARG A 49 0.06 2.58 -8.64
CA ARG A 49 -0.19 3.81 -9.40
C ARG A 49 -0.61 4.97 -8.50
N VAL A 50 -0.18 6.17 -8.85
CA VAL A 50 -0.57 7.44 -8.19
C VAL A 50 -1.61 8.13 -9.07
N GLU A 51 -2.73 8.56 -8.49
CA GLU A 51 -3.82 9.32 -9.13
C GLU A 51 -3.79 10.82 -8.79
#